data_AF-A0A968LQE6-F1
#
_entry.id   AF-A0A968LQE6-F1
#
_cell.length_a   1.000
_cell.length_b   1.000
_cell.length_c   1.000
_cell.angle_alpha   90.00
_cell.angle_beta   90.00
_cell.angle_gamma   90.00
#
_symmetry.space_group_name_H-M   'P 1'
#
loop_
_entity.id
_entity.type
_entity.pdbx_description
1 polymer ?
#
loop_
_entity_poly.entity_id
_entity_poly.type
_entity_poly.pdbx_seq_one_letter_code
_entity_poly.pdbx_strand_id
1 'polypeptide(L)' 'MVEFGRFSSGLQRDFRAVSAGLTLPWSNAQTEGQVTRLKLIKRQRYGRASFDLLRRCVLLA' A
#
# COMPACT_ATOMS: atom_id res chain seq x y z
N MET A 1 -16.70 1.69 21.51
CA MET A 1 -16.35 0.26 21.70
C MET A 1 -16.32 -0.56 20.41
N VAL A 2 -17.12 -0.25 19.39
CA VAL A 2 -17.19 -1.05 18.13
C VAL A 2 -15.87 -1.10 17.34
N GLU A 3 -15.11 -0.01 17.34
CA GLU A 3 -13.84 0.10 16.57
C GLU A 3 -12.79 -0.94 17.00
N PHE A 4 -12.65 -1.19 18.31
CA PHE A 4 -11.69 -2.18 18.82
C PHE A 4 -12.08 -3.62 18.47
N GLY A 5 -13.38 -3.93 18.43
CA GLY A 5 -13.87 -5.26 18.03
C GLY A 5 -13.63 -5.55 16.54
N ARG A 6 -13.80 -4.53 15.67
CA ARG A 6 -13.47 -4.65 14.24
C ARG A 6 -11.98 -4.83 14.01
N PHE A 7 -11.16 -4.04 14.71
CA PHE A 7 -9.71 -4.16 14.65
C PHE A 7 -9.22 -5.55 15.10
N SER A 8 -9.69 -6.05 16.25
CA SER A 8 -9.26 -7.38 16.74
C SER A 8 -9.69 -8.50 15.78
N SER A 9 -10.88 -8.41 15.20
CA SER A 9 -11.38 -9.37 14.20
C SER A 9 -10.54 -9.35 12.92
N GLY A 10 -10.13 -8.16 12.46
CA GLY A 10 -9.20 -8.02 11.34
C GLY A 10 -7.82 -8.61 11.65
N LEU A 11 -7.29 -8.34 12.84
CA LEU A 11 -5.99 -8.87 13.27
C LEU A 11 -5.99 -10.40 13.38
N GLN A 12 -7.08 -10.99 13.87
CA GLN A 12 -7.25 -12.44 13.91
C GLN A 12 -7.30 -13.05 12.50
N ARG A 13 -8.01 -12.40 11.57
CA ARG A 13 -8.07 -12.84 10.16
C ARG A 13 -6.70 -12.83 9.50
N ASP A 14 -5.89 -11.80 9.79
CA ASP A 14 -4.58 -11.60 9.17
C ASP A 14 -3.42 -12.16 10.00
N PHE A 15 -3.69 -12.92 11.06
CA PHE A 15 -2.70 -13.39 12.04
C PHE A 15 -1.47 -14.06 11.41
N ARG A 16 -1.68 -14.90 10.39
CA ARG A 16 -0.59 -15.56 9.66
C ARG A 16 0.33 -14.56 8.95
N ALA A 17 -0.26 -13.54 8.30
CA ALA A 17 0.51 -12.52 7.60
C ALA A 17 1.29 -11.64 8.57
N VAL A 18 0.69 -11.26 9.70
CA VAL A 18 1.35 -10.50 10.76
C VAL A 18 2.49 -11.30 11.39
N SER A 19 2.26 -12.57 11.73
CA SER A 19 3.29 -13.45 12.28
C SER A 19 4.46 -13.63 11.31
N ALA A 20 4.18 -13.84 10.02
CA ALA A 20 5.20 -13.92 8.99
C ALA A 20 6.01 -12.61 8.87
N GLY A 21 5.35 -11.45 8.89
CA GLY A 21 6.01 -10.14 8.83
C GLY A 21 6.90 -9.82 10.03
N LEU A 22 6.66 -10.45 11.19
CA LEU A 22 7.48 -10.29 12.40
C LEU A 22 8.62 -11.32 12.50
N THR A 23 8.49 -12.46 11.83
CA THR A 23 9.41 -13.61 11.99
C THR A 23 10.37 -13.76 10.81
N LEU A 24 9.92 -13.42 9.61
CA LEU A 24 10.71 -13.54 8.40
C LEU A 24 11.55 -12.27 8.17
N PRO A 25 12.74 -12.39 7.54
CA PRO A 25 13.57 -11.24 7.23
C PRO A 25 13.04 -10.40 6.05
N TRP A 26 11.97 -10.85 5.40
CA TRP A 26 11.40 -10.21 4.22
C TRP A 26 10.45 -9.07 4.62
N SER A 27 10.57 -7.93 3.93
CA SER A 27 9.74 -6.76 4.18
C SER A 27 9.00 -6.32 2.91
N ASN A 28 7.74 -5.92 3.07
CA ASN A 28 6.95 -5.28 2.01
C ASN A 28 7.26 -3.78 1.82
N ALA A 29 8.19 -3.21 2.59
CA ALA A 29 8.49 -1.78 2.57
C ALA A 29 8.82 -1.24 1.18
N GLN A 30 9.58 -1.99 0.37
CA GLN A 30 9.91 -1.57 -1.00
C GLN A 30 8.65 -1.47 -1.87
N THR A 31 7.79 -2.48 -1.82
CA THR A 31 6.52 -2.52 -2.56
C THR A 31 5.60 -1.39 -2.14
N GLU A 32 5.44 -1.19 -0.83
CA GLU A 32 4.63 -0.10 -0.26
C GLU A 32 5.18 1.29 -0.63
N GLY A 33 6.50 1.43 -0.67
CA GLY A 33 7.17 2.64 -1.14
C GLY A 33 6.82 2.97 -2.60
N GLN A 34 6.89 1.99 -3.49
CA GLN A 34 6.49 2.17 -4.90
C GLN A 34 5.00 2.51 -5.04
N VAL A 35 4.13 1.85 -4.28
CA VAL A 35 2.69 2.15 -4.26
C VAL A 35 2.43 3.58 -3.77
N THR A 36 3.15 4.02 -2.74
CA THR A 36 3.03 5.37 -2.20
C THR A 36 3.49 6.43 -3.20
N ARG A 37 4.63 6.19 -3.87
CA ARG A 37 5.12 7.04 -4.98
C ARG A 37 4.09 7.15 -6.11
N LEU A 38 3.51 6.01 -6.52
CA LEU A 38 2.50 5.98 -7.57
C LEU A 38 1.23 6.76 -7.17
N LYS A 39 0.75 6.58 -5.93
CA LYS A 39 -0.38 7.35 -5.39
C LYS A 39 -0.09 8.85 -5.36
N LEU A 40 1.13 9.24 -5.00
CA LEU A 40 1.56 10.64 -4.99
C LEU A 40 1.51 11.26 -6.39
N ILE A 41 2.10 10.60 -7.40
CA ILE A 41 2.10 11.07 -8.78
C ILE A 41 0.66 11.20 -9.30
N LYS A 42 -0.19 10.20 -9.03
CA LYS A 42 -1.62 10.26 -9.40
C LYS A 42 -2.33 11.45 -8.74
N ARG A 43 -2.02 11.75 -7.47
CA ARG A 43 -2.61 12.88 -6.72
C ARG A 43 -2.14 14.24 -7.25
N GLN A 44 -0.86 14.38 -7.65
CA GLN A 44 -0.35 15.58 -8.31
C GLN A 44 -1.05 15.86 -9.64
N ARG A 45 -1.53 14.82 -10.32
CA ARG A 45 -2.33 14.92 -11.54
C ARG A 45 -3.84 15.01 -11.27
N TYR A 46 -4.25 15.27 -10.02
CA TYR A 46 -5.64 15.33 -9.57
C TYR A 46 -6.49 14.10 -9.96
N GLY A 47 -5.84 12.95 -10.15
CA GLY A 47 -6.52 11.73 -10.63
C GLY A 47 -7.01 11.78 -12.07
N ARG A 48 -6.64 12.79 -12.87
CA ARG A 48 -7.12 13.01 -14.25
C ARG A 48 -6.20 12.44 -15.33
N ALA A 49 -5.07 11.85 -14.96
CA ALA A 49 -4.18 11.24 -15.93
C ALA A 49 -4.76 9.90 -16.43
N SER A 50 -4.79 9.71 -17.76
CA SER A 50 -5.00 8.39 -18.36
C SER A 50 -3.88 7.43 -17.94
N PHE A 51 -4.09 6.12 -18.12
CA PHE A 51 -3.08 5.13 -17.76
C PHE A 51 -1.75 5.37 -18.47
N ASP A 52 -1.77 5.67 -19.77
CA ASP A 52 -0.56 5.95 -20.54
C ASP A 52 0.19 7.19 -20.03
N LEU A 53 -0.56 8.24 -19.67
CA LEU A 53 0.03 9.46 -19.11
C LEU A 53 0.62 9.20 -17.73
N LEU A 54 -0.08 8.45 -16.86
CA LEU A 54 0.40 8.08 -15.54
C LEU A 54 1.67 7.21 -15.64
N ARG A 55 1.69 6.24 -16.55
CA ARG A 55 2.85 5.38 -16.82
C ARG A 55 4.06 6.21 -17.23
N ARG A 56 3.89 7.16 -18.17
CA ARG A 56 4.98 8.08 -18.57
C ARG A 56 5.47 8.91 -17.38
N CYS A 57 4.57 9.42 -16.54
CA CYS A 57 4.95 10.19 -15.35
C CYS A 57 5.75 9.35 -14.34
N VAL A 58 5.42 8.06 -14.18
CA VAL A 58 6.14 7.17 -13.26
C VAL A 58 7.52 6.80 -13.79
N LEU A 59 7.66 6.57 -15.11
CA LEU A 59 8.93 6.17 -15.73
C LEU A 59 9.92 7.33 -15.92
N LEU A 60 9.42 8.58 -15.99
CA LEU A 60 10.23 9.78 -16.20
C LEU A 60 10.55 10.55 -14.90
N ALA A 61 9.95 10.14 -13.78
CA ALA A 61 10.22 10.71 -12.45
C ALA A 61 11.36 9.97 -11.76
#